data_AF-F3GDL6-F1
#
_entry.id   AF-F3GDL6-F1
#
_cell.length_a   1.000
_cell.length_b   1.000
_cell.length_c   1.000
_cell.angle_alpha   90.00
_cell.angle_beta   90.00
_cell.angle_gamma   90.00
#
_symmetry.space_group_name_H-M   'P 1'
#
loop_
_entity.id
_entity.type
_entity.pdbx_description
1 polymer ?
#
loop_
_entity_poly.entity_id
_entity_poly.type
_entity_poly.pdbx_seq_one_letter_code
_entity_poly.pdbx_strand_id
1 'polypeptide(L)' 'MWIGTEKERFKVQRRIMFVPLLVAMLFAAVKVEAYFSGCATLSDLLKVIFVAGLTGGIFYLSGKW' A
#
# COMPACT_ATOMS: atom_id res chain seq x y z
N MET A 1 5.80 -12.93 31.39
CA MET A 1 7.17 -12.61 30.90
C MET A 1 7.25 -12.93 29.40
N TRP A 2 6.86 -11.99 28.53
CA TRP A 2 7.06 -12.08 27.06
C TRP A 2 7.59 -10.74 26.52
N ILE A 3 8.58 -10.18 27.24
CA ILE A 3 9.40 -9.05 26.78
C ILE A 3 10.49 -9.65 25.90
N GLY A 4 10.24 -9.74 24.59
CA GLY A 4 11.21 -10.33 23.66
C GLY A 4 10.75 -10.49 22.21
N THR A 5 9.44 -10.58 21.96
CA THR A 5 8.88 -10.95 20.63
C THR A 5 8.21 -9.83 19.86
N GLU A 6 8.11 -8.61 20.40
CA GLU A 6 7.48 -7.49 19.68
C GLU A 6 8.32 -7.06 18.47
N LYS A 7 9.65 -6.99 18.59
CA LYS A 7 10.53 -6.55 17.49
C LYS A 7 10.51 -7.50 16.28
N GLU A 8 10.46 -8.81 16.51
CA GLU A 8 10.36 -9.82 15.45
C GLU A 8 8.98 -9.80 14.79
N ARG A 9 7.91 -9.61 15.58
CA ARG A 9 6.55 -9.39 15.05
C ARG A 9 6.45 -8.12 14.22
N PHE A 10 7.10 -7.03 14.62
CA PHE A 10 7.17 -5.79 13.86
C PHE A 10 7.91 -5.98 12.53
N LYS A 11 9.03 -6.73 12.49
CA LYS A 11 9.73 -7.05 11.23
C LYS A 11 8.85 -7.83 10.25
N VAL A 12 8.15 -8.86 10.74
CA VAL A 12 7.23 -9.67 9.92
C VAL A 12 6.04 -8.83 9.48
N GLN A 13 5.43 -8.04 10.37
CA GLN A 13 4.37 -7.10 10.02
C GLN A 13 4.80 -6.07 8.99
N ARG A 14 6.00 -5.50 9.11
CA ARG A 14 6.52 -4.50 8.18
C ARG A 14 6.75 -5.11 6.80
N ARG A 15 7.23 -6.37 6.72
CA ARG A 15 7.28 -7.14 5.46
C ARG A 15 5.89 -7.40 4.88
N ILE A 16 4.95 -7.85 5.70
CA ILE A 16 3.56 -8.08 5.27
C ILE A 16 2.90 -6.78 4.83
N MET A 17 3.26 -5.63 5.42
CA MET A 17 2.75 -4.31 5.05
C MET A 17 3.38 -3.76 3.77
N PHE A 18 4.64 -4.10 3.50
CA PHE A 18 5.31 -3.71 2.27
C PHE A 18 4.64 -4.34 1.04
N VAL A 19 4.12 -5.57 1.17
CA VAL A 19 3.44 -6.30 0.09
C VAL A 19 2.20 -5.56 -0.47
N PRO A 20 1.17 -5.20 0.31
CA PRO A 20 0.00 -4.48 -0.19
C PRO A 20 0.36 -3.08 -0.69
N LEU A 21 1.33 -2.41 -0.08
CA LEU A 21 1.81 -1.10 -0.55
C LEU A 21 2.49 -1.22 -1.93
N LEU A 22 3.32 -2.24 -2.11
CA LEU A 22 4.00 -2.53 -3.37
C LEU A 22 3.02 -2.97 -4.45
N VAL A 23 2.04 -3.81 -4.12
CA VAL A 23 0.95 -4.19 -5.04
C VAL A 23 0.14 -2.97 -5.46
N ALA A 24 -0.21 -2.08 -4.52
CA ALA A 24 -0.92 -0.84 -4.83
C ALA A 24 -0.10 0.10 -5.74
N MET A 25 1.21 0.22 -5.50
CA MET A 25 2.12 0.98 -6.38
C MET A 25 2.20 0.40 -7.78
N LEU A 26 2.34 -0.93 -7.92
CA LEU A 26 2.35 -1.59 -9.22
C LEU A 26 1.01 -1.39 -9.96
N PHE A 27 -0.11 -1.47 -9.24
CA PHE A 27 -1.43 -1.23 -9.80
C PHE A 27 -1.60 0.23 -10.27
N ALA A 28 -1.07 1.17 -9.50
CA ALA A 28 -1.03 2.59 -9.89
C ALA A 28 -0.19 2.79 -11.15
N ALA A 29 1.02 2.22 -11.22
CA ALA A 29 1.89 2.32 -12.38
C ALA A 29 1.23 1.76 -13.65
N VAL A 30 0.59 0.58 -13.57
CA VAL A 30 -0.17 0.00 -14.70
C VAL A 30 -1.31 0.91 -15.15
N LYS A 31 -2.04 1.54 -14.21
CA LYS A 31 -3.12 2.47 -14.55
C LYS A 31 -2.61 3.81 -15.11
N VAL A 32 -1.43 4.28 -14.69
CA VAL A 32 -0.74 5.43 -15.29
C VAL A 32 -0.39 5.13 -16.75
N GLU A 33 0.26 4.00 -17.01
CA GLU A 33 0.60 3.57 -18.37
C GLU A 33 -0.65 3.39 -19.25
N ALA A 34 -1.71 2.82 -18.69
CA ALA A 34 -2.99 2.67 -19.37
C ALA A 34 -3.66 4.02 -19.65
N TYR A 35 -3.52 5.02 -18.77
CA TYR A 35 -4.02 6.38 -19.00
C TYR A 35 -3.27 7.06 -20.16
N PHE A 36 -1.95 6.94 -20.19
CA PHE A 36 -1.13 7.43 -21.31
C PHE A 36 -1.43 6.70 -22.63
N SER A 37 -1.76 5.40 -22.56
CA SER A 37 -2.17 4.59 -23.71
C SER A 37 -3.64 4.82 -24.13
N GLY A 38 -4.37 5.72 -23.46
CA GLY A 38 -5.79 6.02 -23.74
C GLY A 38 -6.77 4.93 -23.33
N CYS A 39 -6.33 3.93 -22.56
CA CYS A 39 -7.11 2.75 -22.17
C CYS A 39 -7.70 2.86 -20.75
N ALA A 40 -7.22 3.81 -19.94
CA ALA A 40 -7.75 4.10 -18.60
C ALA A 40 -8.19 5.55 -18.46
N THR A 41 -9.17 5.80 -17.58
CA THR A 41 -9.70 7.13 -17.30
C THR A 41 -8.97 7.79 -16.12
N LEU A 42 -9.02 9.12 -16.04
CA LEU A 42 -8.48 9.87 -14.88
C LEU A 42 -9.15 9.43 -13.55
N SER A 43 -10.42 9.04 -13.61
CA SER A 43 -11.19 8.53 -12.47
C SER A 43 -10.63 7.21 -11.93
N ASP A 44 -10.18 6.30 -12.82
CA ASP A 44 -9.50 5.07 -12.41
C ASP A 44 -8.21 5.36 -11.63
N LEU A 45 -7.40 6.32 -12.11
CA LEU A 45 -6.16 6.71 -11.45
C LEU A 45 -6.40 7.27 -10.06
N LEU A 46 -7.35 8.20 -9.93
CA LEU A 46 -7.71 8.81 -8.65
C LEU A 46 -8.20 7.78 -7.63
N LYS A 47 -8.99 6.79 -8.06
CA LYS A 47 -9.44 5.69 -7.19
C LYS A 47 -8.26 4.89 -6.64
N VAL A 48 -7.27 4.57 -7.48
CA VAL A 48 -6.11 3.80 -7.03
C VAL A 48 -5.24 4.60 -6.05
N ILE A 49 -4.99 5.89 -6.33
CA ILE A 49 -4.25 6.77 -5.42
C ILE A 49 -4.98 6.89 -4.08
N PHE A 50 -6.31 7.05 -4.11
CA PHE A 50 -7.13 7.15 -2.90
C PHE A 50 -7.07 5.87 -2.06
N VAL A 51 -7.21 4.69 -2.69
CA VAL A 51 -7.13 3.39 -2.00
C VAL A 51 -5.72 3.13 -1.45
N ALA A 52 -4.67 3.47 -2.20
CA ALA A 52 -3.29 3.32 -1.75
C ALA A 52 -2.99 4.25 -0.56
N GLY A 53 -3.44 5.51 -0.63
CA GLY A 53 -3.29 6.50 0.44
C GLY A 53 -4.08 6.14 1.69
N LEU A 54 -5.33 5.70 1.56
CA LEU A 54 -6.15 5.24 2.70
C LEU A 54 -5.56 4.00 3.35
N THR A 55 -5.15 3.02 2.55
CA THR A 55 -4.54 1.79 3.05
C THR A 55 -3.22 2.11 3.75
N GLY A 56 -2.36 2.95 3.15
CA GLY A 56 -1.13 3.43 3.78
C GLY A 56 -1.39 4.17 5.09
N GLY A 57 -2.37 5.08 5.10
CA GLY A 57 -2.73 5.91 6.26
C GLY A 57 -3.35 5.15 7.41
N ILE A 58 -4.31 4.25 7.15
CA ILE A 58 -4.93 3.38 8.16
C ILE A 58 -3.88 2.51 8.84
N PHE A 59 -2.97 1.92 8.05
CA PHE A 59 -1.91 1.08 8.59
C PHE A 59 -0.83 1.88 9.33
N TYR A 60 -0.54 3.11 8.90
CA TYR A 60 0.33 4.05 9.63
C TYR A 60 -0.26 4.41 11.00
N LEU A 61 -1.55 4.80 11.02
CA LEU A 61 -2.29 5.15 12.24
C LEU A 61 -2.47 3.97 13.20
N SER A 62 -2.45 2.73 12.70
CA SER A 62 -2.54 1.54 13.52
C SER A 62 -1.29 1.32 14.41
N GLY A 63 -0.29 2.20 14.36
CA GLY A 63 0.95 2.07 15.16
C GLY A 63 1.78 0.85 14.78
N LYS A 64 1.49 0.28 13.60
CA LYS A 64 2.11 -0.93 13.04
C LYS A 64 3.23 -0.60 12.04
N TRP A 65 3.68 0.65 12.04
CA TRP A 65 4.85 1.15 11.32
C TRP A 65 6.12 1.08 12.16
#